data_AF-A0A1V6LQQ5-F1
#
_entry.id   AF-A0A1V6LQQ5-F1
#
_cell.length_a   1.000
_cell.length_b   1.000
_cell.length_c   1.000
_cell.angle_alpha   90.00
_cell.angle_beta   90.00
_cell.angle_gamma   90.00
#
_symmetry.space_group_name_H-M   'P 1'
#
loop_
_entity.id
_entity.type
_entity.pdbx_description
1 polymer ?
#
loop_
_entity_poly.entity_id
_entity_poly.type
_entity_poly.pdbx_seq_one_letter_code
_entity_poly.pdbx_strand_id
1 'polypeptide(L)'
;MKSSILTLFFVYSIAASYAQEQYIKVTAVAGDGVYSLLRKNGVEPTKYAKQFIALNKDLLKNDNELVLGKEYKIPYHMAMVRTVSETETVEKDNLVIPQIVPETNSLKEAIIYLVVNGPITNTNSSENFLMNLSKELMLKGATIVPIGLESQMANSTAMTVEQAMAEDPISNLDNLKAYVDRINQNYLKNRGAYQRILVVDLSKVKTSENNVAVTIFHHKKSDVGERFAFHLNEIFVNENKANSTLKYTDTFKNERNLFLARNTLPPVTLIKLETSKDAKSLILREPNILHKLITSGIEKDYSSLSLTN
;
A
#
# COMPACT_ATOMS: atom_id res chain seq x y z
N MET A 1 -53.53 31.11 9.14
CA MET A 1 -52.45 30.57 8.27
C MET A 1 -51.22 30.41 9.17
N LYS A 2 -51.01 29.25 9.83
CA LYS A 2 -50.36 28.03 9.30
C LYS A 2 -49.13 28.35 8.44
N SER A 3 -47.99 28.55 9.08
CA SER A 3 -46.65 28.12 8.59
C SER A 3 -45.58 28.76 9.46
N SER A 4 -45.25 28.18 10.63
CA SER A 4 -44.04 28.55 11.36
C SER A 4 -43.45 27.40 12.18
N ILE A 5 -43.70 26.16 11.77
CA ILE A 5 -43.10 24.95 12.36
C ILE A 5 -42.66 24.06 11.19
N LEU A 6 -41.70 24.52 10.40
CA LEU A 6 -41.01 23.66 9.44
C LEU A 6 -39.62 24.22 9.09
N THR A 7 -38.88 24.71 10.08
CA THR A 7 -37.49 25.16 9.87
C THR A 7 -36.61 24.82 11.07
N LEU A 8 -36.80 23.63 11.65
CA LEU A 8 -35.94 23.13 12.74
C LEU A 8 -35.71 21.62 12.67
N PHE A 9 -35.69 21.04 11.47
CA PHE A 9 -35.47 19.59 11.30
C PHE A 9 -34.51 19.21 10.16
N PHE A 10 -33.74 20.17 9.62
CA PHE A 10 -32.86 19.90 8.47
C PHE A 10 -31.37 20.23 8.71
N VAL A 11 -30.94 20.41 9.96
CA VAL A 11 -29.53 20.76 10.28
C VAL A 11 -28.86 19.73 11.21
N TYR A 12 -29.50 18.60 11.52
CA TYR A 12 -28.91 17.59 12.44
C TYR A 12 -28.48 16.26 11.79
N SER A 13 -28.37 16.18 10.46
CA SER A 13 -27.99 14.91 9.80
C SER A 13 -26.68 14.93 9.01
N ILE A 14 -25.83 15.96 9.17
CA ILE A 14 -24.54 16.01 8.45
C ILE A 14 -23.41 16.36 9.42
N ALA A 15 -23.02 15.38 10.26
CA ALA A 15 -21.69 15.33 10.87
C ALA A 15 -21.45 13.96 11.56
N ALA A 16 -21.73 12.87 10.86
CA ALA A 16 -21.07 11.60 11.17
C ALA A 16 -20.18 11.27 9.98
N SER A 17 -19.08 12.02 9.85
CA SER A 17 -17.94 11.57 9.05
C SER A 17 -17.37 10.36 9.75
N TYR A 18 -17.92 9.18 9.48
CA TYR A 18 -17.29 7.93 9.85
C TYR A 18 -15.98 7.86 9.08
N ALA A 19 -14.86 8.11 9.76
CA ALA A 19 -13.63 7.43 9.40
C ALA A 19 -13.96 5.94 9.54
N GLN A 20 -14.21 5.26 8.42
CA GLN A 20 -14.48 3.82 8.44
C GLN A 20 -13.18 3.14 8.87
N GLU A 21 -13.07 2.84 10.16
CA GLU A 21 -12.00 2.01 10.66
C GLU A 21 -12.19 0.63 10.05
N GLN A 22 -11.30 0.27 9.13
CA GLN A 22 -11.39 -0.95 8.35
C GLN A 22 -10.48 -2.01 8.96
N TYR A 23 -11.04 -3.19 9.20
CA TYR A 23 -10.40 -4.27 9.96
C TYR A 23 -10.01 -5.44 9.05
N ILE A 24 -8.91 -6.13 9.37
CA ILE A 24 -8.70 -7.50 8.90
C ILE A 24 -9.42 -8.46 9.85
N LYS A 25 -9.97 -9.54 9.31
CA LYS A 25 -10.55 -10.63 10.10
C LYS A 25 -9.57 -11.78 10.14
N VAL A 26 -9.30 -12.28 11.34
CA VAL A 26 -8.37 -13.40 11.56
C VAL A 26 -9.04 -14.45 12.44
N THR A 27 -8.87 -15.72 12.10
CA THR A 27 -9.48 -16.83 12.84
C THR A 27 -8.50 -17.38 13.85
N ALA A 28 -8.92 -17.49 15.12
CA ALA A 28 -8.12 -18.12 16.15
C ALA A 28 -8.05 -19.65 15.94
N VAL A 29 -6.85 -20.22 15.94
CA VAL A 29 -6.61 -21.66 15.87
C VAL A 29 -6.14 -22.22 17.22
N ALA A 30 -6.06 -23.54 17.34
CA ALA A 30 -5.66 -24.18 18.59
C ALA A 30 -4.23 -23.76 18.96
N GLY A 31 -4.05 -23.31 20.21
CA GLY A 31 -2.78 -22.79 20.71
C GLY A 31 -2.58 -21.27 20.54
N ASP A 32 -3.53 -20.56 19.90
CA ASP A 32 -3.46 -19.10 19.84
C ASP A 32 -3.83 -18.43 21.17
N GLY A 33 -2.95 -17.56 21.66
CA GLY A 33 -3.29 -16.47 22.58
C GLY A 33 -3.33 -15.14 21.84
N VAL A 34 -3.82 -14.06 22.49
CA VAL A 34 -3.88 -12.72 21.88
C VAL A 34 -2.54 -12.30 21.28
N TYR A 35 -1.44 -12.54 21.99
CA TYR A 35 -0.10 -12.16 21.54
C TYR A 35 0.40 -12.99 20.35
N SER A 36 0.14 -14.30 20.32
CA SER A 36 0.56 -15.15 19.20
C SER A 36 -0.29 -14.90 17.95
N LEU A 37 -1.61 -14.69 18.12
CA LEU A 37 -2.51 -14.33 17.03
C LEU A 37 -2.11 -13.00 16.38
N LEU A 38 -1.81 -11.97 17.18
CA LEU A 38 -1.32 -10.69 16.67
C LEU A 38 0.00 -10.85 15.92
N ARG A 39 0.97 -11.55 16.52
CA ARG A 39 2.29 -11.79 15.90
C ARG A 39 2.19 -12.55 14.57
N LYS A 40 1.36 -13.59 14.51
CA LYS A 40 1.11 -14.38 13.30
C LYS A 40 0.52 -13.55 12.16
N ASN A 41 -0.21 -12.48 12.50
CA ASN A 41 -0.82 -11.57 11.55
C ASN A 41 -0.04 -10.26 11.42
N GLY A 42 1.26 -10.28 11.68
CA GLY A 42 2.14 -9.13 11.47
C GLY A 42 1.86 -7.95 12.41
N VAL A 43 1.14 -8.14 13.51
CA VAL A 43 0.84 -7.07 14.46
C VAL A 43 1.78 -7.12 15.65
N GLU A 44 2.34 -5.97 16.02
CA GLU A 44 3.18 -5.84 17.23
C GLU A 44 2.33 -6.01 18.51
N PRO A 45 2.46 -7.12 19.25
CA PRO A 45 1.54 -7.42 20.34
C PRO A 45 1.66 -6.43 21.51
N THR A 46 2.87 -5.98 21.84
CA THR A 46 3.14 -5.07 22.95
C THR A 46 2.45 -3.71 22.78
N LYS A 47 2.37 -3.25 21.53
CA LYS A 47 1.74 -1.98 21.16
C LYS A 47 0.22 -2.10 21.03
N TYR A 48 -0.25 -3.21 20.47
CA TYR A 48 -1.64 -3.30 19.98
C TYR A 48 -2.54 -4.29 20.72
N ALA A 49 -2.03 -5.11 21.64
CA ALA A 49 -2.86 -6.08 22.37
C ALA A 49 -4.02 -5.43 23.13
N LYS A 50 -3.79 -4.27 23.79
CA LYS A 50 -4.86 -3.56 24.51
C LYS A 50 -5.98 -3.12 23.57
N GLN A 51 -5.64 -2.59 22.40
CA GLN A 51 -6.62 -2.11 21.43
C GLN A 51 -7.35 -3.28 20.76
N PHE A 52 -6.64 -4.37 20.46
CA PHE A 52 -7.25 -5.61 19.97
C PHE A 52 -8.27 -6.18 20.96
N ILE A 53 -7.91 -6.25 22.25
CA ILE A 53 -8.81 -6.73 23.31
C ILE A 53 -10.03 -5.82 23.43
N ALA A 54 -9.84 -4.49 23.44
CA ALA A 54 -10.93 -3.54 23.50
C ALA A 54 -11.90 -3.68 22.32
N LEU A 55 -11.37 -3.86 21.11
CA LEU A 55 -12.15 -4.00 19.89
C LEU A 55 -12.95 -5.31 19.82
N ASN A 56 -12.42 -6.40 20.39
CA ASN A 56 -13.03 -7.72 20.33
C ASN A 56 -13.64 -8.19 21.65
N LYS A 57 -13.86 -7.27 22.60
CA LYS A 57 -14.27 -7.59 23.97
C LYS A 57 -15.47 -8.54 24.03
N ASP A 58 -16.43 -8.37 23.12
CA ASP A 58 -17.65 -9.19 23.06
C ASP A 58 -17.43 -10.63 22.55
N LEU A 59 -16.26 -10.91 21.97
CA LEU A 59 -15.87 -12.21 21.40
C LEU A 59 -14.85 -12.97 22.26
N LEU A 60 -14.35 -12.34 23.33
CA LEU A 60 -13.35 -12.92 24.22
C LEU A 60 -14.02 -13.58 25.44
N LYS A 61 -13.40 -14.64 25.94
CA LYS A 61 -13.78 -15.27 27.21
C LYS A 61 -13.11 -14.57 28.39
N ASN A 62 -13.43 -15.03 29.60
CA ASN A 62 -12.81 -14.58 30.85
C ASN A 62 -11.27 -14.50 30.68
N ASP A 63 -10.66 -13.47 31.24
CA ASP A 63 -9.24 -13.14 31.11
C ASP A 63 -8.73 -12.87 29.67
N ASN A 64 -9.62 -12.41 28.78
CA ASN A 64 -9.32 -12.05 27.39
C ASN A 64 -8.86 -13.24 26.52
N GLU A 65 -9.32 -14.45 26.85
CA GLU A 65 -9.00 -15.65 26.07
C GLU A 65 -9.71 -15.68 24.72
N LEU A 66 -8.98 -16.10 23.68
CA LEU A 66 -9.51 -16.36 22.35
C LEU A 66 -10.36 -17.64 22.34
N VAL A 67 -11.41 -17.64 21.53
CA VAL A 67 -12.28 -18.79 21.32
C VAL A 67 -11.90 -19.43 19.98
N LEU A 68 -11.58 -20.72 20.03
CA LEU A 68 -11.21 -21.51 18.86
C LEU A 68 -12.26 -21.37 17.73
N GLY A 69 -11.78 -21.05 16.53
CA GLY A 69 -12.63 -20.90 15.33
C GLY A 69 -13.42 -19.59 15.26
N LYS A 70 -13.31 -18.69 16.24
CA LYS A 70 -13.90 -17.35 16.14
C LYS A 70 -13.02 -16.42 15.32
N GLU A 71 -13.69 -15.54 14.58
CA GLU A 71 -13.06 -14.45 13.84
C GLU A 71 -12.88 -13.23 14.74
N TYR A 72 -11.70 -12.65 14.71
CA TYR A 72 -11.34 -11.44 15.45
C TYR A 72 -10.97 -10.32 14.47
N LYS A 73 -11.32 -9.10 14.84
CA LYS A 73 -11.00 -7.88 14.09
C LYS A 73 -9.65 -7.34 14.55
N ILE A 74 -8.78 -7.01 13.61
CA ILE A 74 -7.55 -6.26 13.86
C ILE A 74 -7.60 -5.00 12.99
N PRO A 75 -7.47 -3.79 13.56
CA PRO A 75 -7.34 -2.58 12.76
C PRO A 75 -6.15 -2.68 11.83
N TYR A 76 -6.39 -2.39 10.55
CA TYR A 76 -5.41 -2.68 9.50
C TYR A 76 -4.04 -1.99 9.71
N HIS A 77 -4.04 -0.76 10.25
CA HIS A 77 -2.83 0.01 10.52
C HIS A 77 -1.88 -0.66 11.54
N MET A 78 -2.33 -1.71 12.23
CA MET A 78 -1.52 -2.44 13.20
C MET A 78 -0.70 -3.56 12.61
N ALA A 79 -1.06 -4.03 11.41
CA ALA A 79 -0.75 -5.37 10.94
C ALA A 79 0.52 -5.46 10.07
N MET A 80 1.54 -4.64 10.34
CA MET A 80 2.83 -4.74 9.66
C MET A 80 4.03 -4.61 10.62
N VAL A 81 4.57 -5.74 11.11
CA VAL A 81 5.86 -5.85 11.81
C VAL A 81 6.50 -7.23 11.56
N ARG A 82 7.83 -7.24 11.40
CA ARG A 82 8.71 -8.38 11.15
C ARG A 82 8.85 -9.28 12.38
N THR A 83 8.83 -10.60 12.20
CA THR A 83 9.25 -11.57 13.22
C THR A 83 10.77 -11.53 13.35
N VAL A 84 11.30 -11.05 14.47
CA VAL A 84 12.64 -11.43 14.92
C VAL A 84 12.41 -12.45 16.04
N SER A 85 12.61 -13.73 15.73
CA SER A 85 12.72 -14.75 16.78
C SER A 85 14.19 -15.08 16.94
N GLU A 86 14.71 -14.83 18.14
CA GLU A 86 15.92 -15.50 18.59
C GLU A 86 15.69 -17.01 18.61
N THR A 87 16.76 -17.72 18.29
CA THR A 87 16.96 -19.17 18.34
C THR A 87 16.28 -20.01 17.25
N GLU A 88 17.17 -20.72 16.56
CA GLU A 88 16.98 -21.85 15.65
C GLU A 88 16.80 -21.56 14.15
N THR A 89 17.55 -22.36 13.39
CA THR A 89 17.95 -22.20 12.00
C THR A 89 16.85 -22.59 11.02
N VAL A 90 15.99 -21.65 10.61
CA VAL A 90 15.19 -21.73 9.36
C VAL A 90 14.88 -20.31 8.85
N GLU A 91 15.20 -20.05 7.56
CA GLU A 91 14.86 -18.88 6.72
C GLU A 91 14.71 -17.49 7.39
N LYS A 92 15.82 -16.73 7.40
CA LYS A 92 15.77 -15.26 7.45
C LYS A 92 15.13 -14.72 6.15
N ASP A 93 14.37 -13.65 6.30
CA ASP A 93 13.62 -12.89 5.28
C ASP A 93 12.27 -13.47 4.89
N ASN A 94 11.24 -13.10 5.67
CA ASN A 94 9.93 -12.76 5.10
C ASN A 94 9.26 -11.73 6.00
N LEU A 95 8.86 -10.59 5.43
CA LEU A 95 7.89 -9.71 6.07
C LEU A 95 6.57 -10.48 6.12
N VAL A 96 6.04 -10.73 7.32
CA VAL A 96 4.75 -11.40 7.48
C VAL A 96 3.66 -10.37 7.21
N ILE A 97 3.19 -10.35 5.96
CA ILE A 97 2.01 -9.59 5.58
C ILE A 97 0.79 -10.39 6.05
N PRO A 98 -0.21 -9.77 6.70
CA PRO A 98 -1.38 -10.48 7.19
C PRO A 98 -2.07 -11.18 6.04
N GLN A 99 -2.50 -12.44 6.21
CA GLN A 99 -3.36 -13.07 5.22
C GLN A 99 -4.73 -12.39 5.29
N ILE A 100 -5.02 -11.55 4.30
CA ILE A 100 -6.32 -10.90 4.14
C ILE A 100 -7.16 -11.81 3.25
N VAL A 101 -8.35 -12.18 3.73
CA VAL A 101 -9.36 -12.84 2.89
C VAL A 101 -9.79 -11.81 1.84
N PRO A 102 -9.57 -12.08 0.53
CA PRO A 102 -9.98 -11.14 -0.50
C PRO A 102 -11.50 -10.94 -0.47
N GLU A 103 -11.94 -9.69 -0.58
CA GLU A 103 -13.35 -9.35 -0.81
C GLU A 103 -13.76 -9.63 -2.26
N THR A 104 -12.80 -9.47 -3.18
CA THR A 104 -12.97 -9.75 -4.61
C THR A 104 -11.74 -10.44 -5.16
N ASN A 105 -11.88 -11.02 -6.35
CA ASN A 105 -10.80 -11.68 -7.09
C ASN A 105 -10.33 -10.86 -8.31
N SER A 106 -10.56 -9.54 -8.31
CA SER A 106 -10.25 -8.68 -9.46
C SER A 106 -8.76 -8.56 -9.76
N LEU A 107 -7.91 -8.89 -8.79
CA LEU A 107 -6.44 -8.97 -8.89
C LEU A 107 -5.91 -10.34 -8.43
N LYS A 108 -6.71 -11.40 -8.58
CA LYS A 108 -6.31 -12.76 -8.16
C LYS A 108 -4.93 -13.12 -8.72
N GLU A 109 -4.03 -13.60 -7.86
CA GLU A 109 -2.66 -14.03 -8.22
C GLU A 109 -1.76 -12.91 -8.78
N ALA A 110 -2.20 -11.65 -8.78
CA ALA A 110 -1.35 -10.52 -9.10
C ALA A 110 -0.30 -10.32 -7.99
N ILE A 111 0.95 -10.05 -8.37
CA ILE A 111 2.05 -9.75 -7.43
C ILE A 111 2.57 -8.35 -7.71
N ILE A 112 2.52 -7.47 -6.71
CA ILE A 112 3.00 -6.09 -6.81
C ILE A 112 4.20 -5.90 -5.89
N TYR A 113 5.37 -5.65 -6.48
CA TYR A 113 6.57 -5.24 -5.74
C TYR A 113 6.49 -3.73 -5.51
N LEU A 114 6.30 -3.30 -4.26
CA LEU A 114 5.97 -1.92 -3.94
C LEU A 114 7.14 -1.22 -3.23
N VAL A 115 7.63 -0.15 -3.84
CA VAL A 115 8.65 0.76 -3.28
C VAL A 115 7.98 2.10 -3.02
N VAL A 116 8.08 2.65 -1.81
CA VAL A 116 7.51 3.96 -1.46
C VAL A 116 8.61 4.86 -0.88
N ASN A 117 8.77 6.06 -1.42
CA ASN A 117 9.85 6.98 -1.06
C ASN A 117 9.34 8.28 -0.42
N GLY A 118 10.06 8.74 0.62
CA GLY A 118 9.93 10.06 1.25
C GLY A 118 8.79 10.15 2.27
N PRO A 119 8.86 11.01 3.30
CA PRO A 119 7.83 11.12 4.33
C PRO A 119 6.67 12.07 3.94
N ILE A 120 5.42 11.62 4.04
CA ILE A 120 4.27 12.54 4.06
C ILE A 120 4.14 13.13 5.48
N THR A 121 4.51 14.39 5.70
CA THR A 121 4.46 15.04 7.04
C THR A 121 3.18 15.81 7.29
N ASN A 122 2.08 15.12 7.63
CA ASN A 122 1.02 15.53 8.57
C ASN A 122 -0.17 14.59 8.37
N THR A 123 -0.60 13.97 9.47
CA THR A 123 -1.78 13.11 9.66
C THR A 123 -1.92 11.85 8.78
N ASN A 124 -1.18 11.71 7.68
CA ASN A 124 -1.12 10.50 6.83
C ASN A 124 0.29 10.23 6.29
N SER A 125 1.16 9.60 7.08
CA SER A 125 2.53 9.24 6.72
C SER A 125 2.63 8.35 5.46
N SER A 126 3.82 8.22 4.89
CA SER A 126 4.08 7.28 3.78
C SER A 126 3.86 5.83 4.19
N GLU A 127 3.96 5.55 5.48
CA GLU A 127 3.49 4.32 6.12
C GLU A 127 1.98 4.15 5.89
N ASN A 128 1.17 5.17 6.21
CA ASN A 128 -0.27 5.14 5.98
C ASN A 128 -0.61 4.98 4.49
N PHE A 129 0.15 5.62 3.59
CA PHE A 129 -0.05 5.41 2.15
C PHE A 129 0.26 3.97 1.73
N LEU A 130 1.43 3.44 2.10
CA LEU A 130 1.84 2.07 1.82
C LEU A 130 0.81 1.08 2.38
N MET A 131 0.36 1.30 3.61
CA MET A 131 -0.67 0.51 4.28
C MET A 131 -1.98 0.54 3.48
N ASN A 132 -2.53 1.74 3.21
CA ASN A 132 -3.80 1.89 2.50
C ASN A 132 -3.76 1.30 1.09
N LEU A 133 -2.65 1.51 0.35
CA LEU A 133 -2.49 0.94 -0.97
C LEU A 133 -2.38 -0.60 -0.92
N SER A 134 -1.55 -1.12 -0.01
CA SER A 134 -1.40 -2.57 0.15
C SER A 134 -2.74 -3.22 0.47
N LYS A 135 -3.54 -2.56 1.31
CA LYS A 135 -4.86 -3.02 1.70
C LYS A 135 -5.81 -3.17 0.52
N GLU A 136 -6.01 -2.07 -0.21
CA GLU A 136 -6.95 -2.03 -1.33
C GLU A 136 -6.62 -3.14 -2.33
N LEU A 137 -5.33 -3.33 -2.61
CA LEU A 137 -4.85 -4.37 -3.52
C LEU A 137 -5.06 -5.79 -2.98
N MET A 138 -4.78 -6.01 -1.70
CA MET A 138 -4.95 -7.33 -1.07
C MET A 138 -6.42 -7.72 -0.91
N LEU A 139 -7.31 -6.77 -0.59
CA LEU A 139 -8.76 -7.00 -0.59
C LEU A 139 -9.29 -7.39 -1.98
N LYS A 140 -8.53 -7.07 -3.04
CA LYS A 140 -8.82 -7.46 -4.42
C LYS A 140 -8.11 -8.75 -4.87
N GLY A 141 -7.36 -9.39 -3.98
CA GLY A 141 -6.70 -10.68 -4.22
C GLY A 141 -5.25 -10.59 -4.68
N ALA A 142 -4.64 -9.40 -4.68
CA ALA A 142 -3.23 -9.24 -4.99
C ALA A 142 -2.33 -9.62 -3.81
N THR A 143 -1.14 -10.14 -4.11
CA THR A 143 -0.03 -10.27 -3.18
C THR A 143 0.86 -9.04 -3.28
N ILE A 144 1.18 -8.43 -2.14
CA ILE A 144 2.10 -7.28 -2.09
C ILE A 144 3.45 -7.76 -1.59
N VAL A 145 4.52 -7.30 -2.23
CA VAL A 145 5.90 -7.53 -1.80
C VAL A 145 6.54 -6.17 -1.58
N PRO A 146 6.49 -5.62 -0.36
CA PRO A 146 7.15 -4.36 -0.08
C PRO A 146 8.67 -4.52 -0.25
N ILE A 147 9.29 -3.50 -0.82
CA ILE A 147 10.73 -3.41 -1.06
C ILE A 147 11.23 -2.17 -0.34
N GLY A 148 12.37 -2.26 0.34
CA GLY A 148 12.96 -1.09 0.99
C GLY A 148 12.74 -0.95 2.49
N LEU A 149 11.73 -1.62 3.05
CA LEU A 149 11.42 -1.52 4.49
C LEU A 149 12.40 -2.30 5.39
N GLU A 150 13.26 -3.13 4.81
CA GLU A 150 14.05 -4.11 5.56
C GLU A 150 15.44 -3.59 5.95
N SER A 151 16.12 -2.86 5.07
CA SER A 151 17.42 -2.26 5.39
C SER A 151 17.30 -1.18 6.46
N GLN A 152 16.13 -0.57 6.59
CA GLN A 152 15.89 0.50 7.55
C GLN A 152 15.42 0.00 8.91
N MET A 153 15.08 -1.29 9.03
CA MET A 153 14.75 -1.96 10.30
C MET A 153 15.85 -2.90 10.81
N ALA A 154 16.90 -3.16 10.02
CA ALA A 154 18.01 -4.04 10.41
C ALA A 154 19.06 -3.38 11.32
N ASN A 155 19.01 -2.05 11.50
CA ASN A 155 20.12 -1.26 12.02
C ASN A 155 19.89 -0.52 13.34
N SER A 156 18.85 -0.81 14.13
CA SER A 156 18.92 -0.44 15.55
C SER A 156 17.87 -1.14 16.41
N THR A 157 18.29 -1.53 17.61
CA THR A 157 17.44 -2.03 18.69
C THR A 157 16.52 -0.93 19.29
N ALA A 158 16.38 0.24 18.64
CA ALA A 158 15.67 1.40 19.18
C ALA A 158 15.21 2.44 18.12
N MET A 159 14.90 2.05 16.87
CA MET A 159 14.38 2.99 15.85
C MET A 159 12.87 2.85 15.69
N THR A 160 12.16 3.98 15.63
CA THR A 160 10.72 3.99 15.29
C THR A 160 10.52 3.75 13.79
N VAL A 161 9.37 3.21 13.39
CA VAL A 161 8.97 3.02 11.97
C VAL A 161 9.12 4.33 11.18
N GLU A 162 8.87 5.47 11.81
CA GLU A 162 9.02 6.80 11.21
C GLU A 162 10.49 7.15 10.88
N GLN A 163 11.45 6.76 11.71
CA GLN A 163 12.88 6.95 11.45
C GLN A 163 13.38 6.00 10.36
N ALA A 164 12.84 4.78 10.34
CA ALA A 164 13.12 3.75 9.34
C ALA A 164 12.46 4.01 7.98
N MET A 165 11.81 5.16 7.77
CA MET A 165 11.20 5.53 6.47
C MET A 165 11.70 6.90 5.97
N ALA A 166 12.65 7.51 6.69
CA ALA A 166 13.18 8.83 6.38
C ALA A 166 14.25 8.83 5.28
N GLU A 167 14.84 7.67 4.94
CA GLU A 167 15.83 7.56 3.86
C GLU A 167 15.23 6.86 2.64
N ASP A 168 15.59 7.34 1.44
CA ASP A 168 15.14 6.75 0.18
C ASP A 168 15.62 5.29 0.09
N PRO A 169 14.72 4.29 0.05
CA PRO A 169 15.12 2.88 0.10
C PRO A 169 16.02 2.46 -1.07
N ILE A 170 15.96 3.16 -2.19
CA ILE A 170 16.79 2.90 -3.37
C ILE A 170 18.04 3.79 -3.43
N SER A 171 18.34 4.56 -2.38
CA SER A 171 19.52 5.45 -2.33
C SER A 171 20.86 4.72 -2.21
N ASN A 172 20.88 3.55 -1.56
CA ASN A 172 22.07 2.73 -1.40
C ASN A 172 22.14 1.66 -2.50
N LEU A 173 23.22 1.70 -3.30
CA LEU A 173 23.43 0.81 -4.45
C LEU A 173 23.54 -0.67 -4.06
N ASP A 174 24.09 -0.99 -2.88
CA ASP A 174 24.22 -2.38 -2.43
C ASP A 174 22.87 -2.95 -2.01
N ASN A 175 22.03 -2.15 -1.34
CA ASN A 175 20.64 -2.51 -1.07
C ASN A 175 19.85 -2.70 -2.37
N LEU A 176 20.11 -1.87 -3.37
CA LEU A 176 19.44 -1.94 -4.66
C LEU A 176 19.71 -3.27 -5.39
N LYS A 177 20.95 -3.78 -5.34
CA LYS A 177 21.29 -5.11 -5.89
C LYS A 177 20.56 -6.23 -5.15
N ALA A 178 20.54 -6.20 -3.82
CA ALA A 178 19.80 -7.19 -3.04
C ALA A 178 18.30 -7.20 -3.35
N TYR A 179 17.69 -6.02 -3.55
CA TYR A 179 16.29 -5.93 -3.98
C TYR A 179 16.07 -6.51 -5.36
N VAL A 180 16.96 -6.23 -6.31
CA VAL A 180 16.91 -6.82 -7.65
C VAL A 180 16.93 -8.35 -7.56
N ASP A 181 17.87 -8.91 -6.81
CA ASP A 181 18.02 -10.37 -6.68
C ASP A 181 16.76 -11.00 -6.09
N ARG A 182 16.21 -10.42 -5.02
CA ARG A 182 14.98 -10.92 -4.41
C ARG A 182 13.79 -10.85 -5.36
N ILE A 183 13.60 -9.70 -6.02
CA ILE A 183 12.50 -9.50 -6.96
C ILE A 183 12.60 -10.55 -8.08
N ASN A 184 13.79 -10.77 -8.62
CA ASN A 184 14.01 -11.75 -9.68
C ASN A 184 13.77 -13.18 -9.21
N GLN A 185 14.24 -13.55 -8.02
CA GLN A 185 13.98 -14.86 -7.44
C GLN A 185 12.47 -15.11 -7.23
N ASN A 186 11.73 -14.13 -6.70
CA ASN A 186 10.29 -14.23 -6.51
C ASN A 186 9.57 -14.30 -7.88
N TYR A 187 10.01 -13.48 -8.85
CA TYR A 187 9.47 -13.52 -10.21
C TYR A 187 9.60 -14.89 -10.85
N LEU A 188 10.77 -15.52 -10.72
CA LEU A 188 11.04 -16.84 -11.26
C LEU A 188 10.20 -17.95 -10.59
N LYS A 189 9.89 -17.82 -9.30
CA LYS A 189 9.00 -18.75 -8.58
C LYS A 189 7.54 -18.61 -9.02
N ASN A 190 7.13 -17.42 -9.45
CA ASN A 190 5.76 -17.10 -9.84
C ASN A 190 5.61 -16.84 -11.35
N ARG A 191 6.38 -17.55 -12.18
CA ARG A 191 6.34 -17.40 -13.65
C ARG A 191 4.91 -17.56 -14.19
N GLY A 192 4.54 -16.69 -15.12
CA GLY A 192 3.21 -16.68 -15.73
C GLY A 192 2.18 -15.83 -14.98
N ALA A 193 2.41 -15.50 -13.70
CA ALA A 193 1.55 -14.59 -12.96
C ALA A 193 1.70 -13.13 -13.45
N TYR A 194 0.68 -12.31 -13.19
CA TYR A 194 0.78 -10.86 -13.35
C TYR A 194 1.73 -10.30 -12.30
N GLN A 195 2.86 -9.73 -12.72
CA GLN A 195 3.85 -9.16 -11.81
C GLN A 195 4.29 -7.76 -12.25
N ARG A 196 4.29 -6.79 -11.33
CA ARG A 196 4.72 -5.40 -11.58
C ARG A 196 5.58 -4.88 -10.44
N ILE A 197 6.59 -4.09 -10.78
CA ILE A 197 7.28 -3.25 -9.79
C ILE A 197 6.69 -1.85 -9.89
N LEU A 198 6.15 -1.37 -8.78
CA LEU A 198 5.60 -0.03 -8.65
C LEU A 198 6.45 0.76 -7.65
N VAL A 199 7.07 1.83 -8.14
CA VAL A 199 7.76 2.81 -7.29
C VAL A 199 6.85 4.01 -7.13
N VAL A 200 6.67 4.51 -5.91
CA VAL A 200 5.89 5.71 -5.62
C VAL A 200 6.76 6.70 -4.86
N ASP A 201 7.07 7.83 -5.48
CA ASP A 201 7.89 8.88 -4.90
C ASP A 201 7.03 10.04 -4.40
N LEU A 202 6.98 10.18 -3.08
CA LEU A 202 6.22 11.18 -2.34
C LEU A 202 7.12 12.23 -1.67
N SER A 203 8.44 12.14 -1.88
CA SER A 203 9.46 12.95 -1.17
C SER A 203 9.32 14.47 -1.34
N LYS A 204 8.58 14.91 -2.36
CA LYS A 204 8.35 16.32 -2.70
C LYS A 204 6.91 16.78 -2.52
N VAL A 205 6.08 15.98 -1.85
CA VAL A 205 4.71 16.36 -1.48
C VAL A 205 4.74 17.14 -0.17
N LYS A 206 4.23 18.37 -0.19
CA LYS A 206 4.05 19.24 0.98
C LYS A 206 2.60 19.18 1.45
N THR A 207 2.39 19.03 2.75
CA THR A 207 1.07 18.78 3.36
C THR A 207 0.17 20.00 3.51
N SER A 208 0.69 21.20 3.30
CA SER A 208 -0.07 22.46 3.37
C SER A 208 -0.72 22.86 2.04
N GLU A 209 -0.46 22.13 0.94
CA GLU A 209 -0.95 22.49 -0.39
C GLU A 209 -1.82 21.36 -0.97
N ASN A 210 -3.02 21.71 -1.43
CA ASN A 210 -4.01 20.73 -1.91
C ASN A 210 -3.75 20.24 -3.34
N ASN A 211 -2.80 20.83 -4.07
CA ASN A 211 -2.56 20.54 -5.47
C ASN A 211 -1.24 19.78 -5.64
N VAL A 212 -1.33 18.52 -6.05
CA VAL A 212 -0.17 17.66 -6.28
C VAL A 212 -0.11 17.28 -7.76
N ALA A 213 1.00 17.62 -8.42
CA ALA A 213 1.29 17.19 -9.77
C ALA A 213 1.69 15.70 -9.77
N VAL A 214 1.02 14.90 -10.58
CA VAL A 214 1.34 13.48 -10.79
C VAL A 214 2.05 13.30 -12.11
N THR A 215 3.19 12.62 -12.12
CA THR A 215 3.88 12.17 -13.34
C THR A 215 4.15 10.67 -13.24
N ILE A 216 3.82 9.94 -14.29
CA ILE A 216 4.00 8.49 -14.35
C ILE A 216 5.17 8.21 -15.30
N PHE A 217 6.11 7.35 -14.90
CA PHE A 217 7.27 7.01 -15.70
C PHE A 217 7.33 5.52 -15.98
N HIS A 218 7.82 5.17 -17.17
CA HIS A 218 8.12 3.79 -17.55
C HIS A 218 9.49 3.68 -18.23
N HIS A 219 9.96 2.45 -18.43
CA HIS A 219 11.14 2.22 -19.25
C HIS A 219 10.79 2.30 -20.74
N LYS A 220 11.57 3.07 -21.51
CA LYS A 220 11.32 3.33 -22.95
C LYS A 220 11.20 2.07 -23.81
N LYS A 221 11.85 0.97 -23.41
CA LYS A 221 11.86 -0.30 -24.16
C LYS A 221 10.90 -1.35 -23.59
N SER A 222 10.02 -0.97 -22.69
CA SER A 222 9.10 -1.90 -22.04
C SER A 222 7.68 -1.61 -22.46
N ASP A 223 7.17 -2.35 -23.45
CA ASP A 223 5.78 -2.24 -23.92
C ASP A 223 4.79 -2.53 -22.79
N VAL A 224 5.14 -3.49 -21.92
CA VAL A 224 4.34 -3.82 -20.73
C VAL A 224 4.34 -2.66 -19.72
N GLY A 225 5.49 -2.02 -19.51
CA GLY A 225 5.60 -0.84 -18.64
C GLY A 225 4.88 0.37 -19.21
N GLU A 226 4.95 0.58 -20.53
CA GLU A 226 4.22 1.64 -21.24
C GLU A 226 2.71 1.44 -21.11
N ARG A 227 2.20 0.23 -21.36
CA ARG A 227 0.78 -0.09 -21.19
C ARG A 227 0.32 0.12 -19.75
N PHE A 228 1.10 -0.33 -18.77
CA PHE A 228 0.76 -0.13 -17.37
C PHE A 228 0.73 1.36 -16.98
N ALA A 229 1.72 2.14 -17.43
CA ALA A 229 1.75 3.59 -17.24
C ALA A 229 0.57 4.30 -17.92
N PHE A 230 0.17 3.85 -19.10
CA PHE A 230 -1.00 4.35 -19.82
C PHE A 230 -2.29 4.13 -19.03
N HIS A 231 -2.54 2.92 -18.52
CA HIS A 231 -3.74 2.62 -17.74
C HIS A 231 -3.81 3.41 -16.43
N LEU A 232 -2.68 3.60 -15.75
CA LEU A 232 -2.61 4.50 -14.60
C LEU A 232 -2.97 5.93 -15.04
N ASN A 233 -2.35 6.46 -16.09
CA ASN A 233 -2.59 7.81 -16.59
C ASN A 233 -4.08 8.06 -16.92
N GLU A 234 -4.75 7.10 -17.56
CA GLU A 234 -6.18 7.21 -17.85
C GLU A 234 -7.04 7.39 -16.58
N ILE A 235 -6.75 6.64 -15.51
CA ILE A 235 -7.49 6.79 -14.25
C ILE A 235 -7.31 8.19 -13.67
N PHE A 236 -6.07 8.69 -13.61
CA PHE A 236 -5.82 10.02 -13.06
C PHE A 236 -6.40 11.13 -13.93
N VAL A 237 -6.37 11.03 -15.25
CA VAL A 237 -6.97 12.02 -16.16
C VAL A 237 -8.49 12.08 -15.99
N ASN A 238 -9.13 10.91 -15.88
CA ASN A 238 -10.57 10.80 -15.65
C ASN A 238 -10.98 11.42 -14.31
N GLU A 239 -10.24 11.14 -13.23
CA GLU A 239 -10.47 11.73 -11.91
C GLU A 239 -10.39 13.26 -11.95
N ASN A 240 -9.43 13.80 -12.71
CA ASN A 240 -9.22 15.23 -12.84
C ASN A 240 -10.24 15.95 -13.74
N LYS A 241 -11.15 15.21 -14.38
CA LYS A 241 -12.05 15.73 -15.44
C LYS A 241 -11.31 16.56 -16.48
N ALA A 242 -10.02 16.25 -16.69
CA ALA A 242 -9.15 16.95 -17.60
C ALA A 242 -9.33 16.39 -19.01
N ASN A 243 -9.00 17.17 -20.04
CA ASN A 243 -9.04 16.68 -21.43
C ASN A 243 -8.13 15.45 -21.60
N SER A 244 -8.68 14.40 -22.20
CA SER A 244 -8.08 13.07 -22.38
C SER A 244 -6.83 13.02 -23.26
N THR A 245 -6.42 14.14 -23.86
CA THR A 245 -5.28 14.24 -24.78
C THR A 245 -3.94 14.48 -24.08
N LEU A 246 -3.93 14.70 -22.77
CA LEU A 246 -2.71 14.98 -22.01
C LEU A 246 -2.05 13.66 -21.57
N LYS A 247 -0.85 13.41 -22.13
CA LYS A 247 0.03 12.31 -21.72
C LYS A 247 0.91 12.80 -20.58
N TYR A 248 0.63 12.35 -19.36
CA TYR A 248 1.49 12.58 -18.19
C TYR A 248 2.42 11.40 -17.92
N THR A 249 2.71 10.65 -18.97
CA THR A 249 3.70 9.59 -19.01
C THR A 249 5.01 10.13 -19.55
N ASP A 250 6.12 9.85 -18.87
CA ASP A 250 7.48 10.13 -19.37
C ASP A 250 8.36 8.87 -19.20
N THR A 251 9.58 8.91 -19.70
CA THR A 251 10.53 7.80 -19.59
C THR A 251 11.54 8.05 -18.47
N PHE A 252 12.07 6.99 -17.87
CA PHE A 252 13.07 7.14 -16.81
C PHE A 252 14.29 7.94 -17.28
N LYS A 253 14.57 9.03 -16.57
CA LYS A 253 15.77 9.88 -16.78
C LYS A 253 16.83 9.69 -15.69
N ASN A 254 16.45 9.10 -14.55
CA ASN A 254 17.34 8.86 -13.42
C ASN A 254 18.01 7.48 -13.52
N GLU A 255 19.32 7.43 -13.29
CA GLU A 255 20.15 6.22 -13.37
C GLU A 255 19.67 5.08 -12.46
N ARG A 256 19.07 5.37 -11.30
CA ARG A 256 18.58 4.35 -10.36
C ARG A 256 17.31 3.65 -10.84
N ASN A 257 16.36 4.42 -11.37
CA ASN A 257 15.16 3.85 -11.97
C ASN A 257 15.51 3.07 -13.24
N LEU A 258 16.49 3.55 -14.01
CA LEU A 258 17.08 2.81 -15.11
C LEU A 258 17.79 1.54 -14.63
N PHE A 259 18.49 1.56 -13.50
CA PHE A 259 19.12 0.37 -12.92
C PHE A 259 18.07 -0.68 -12.54
N LEU A 260 17.02 -0.32 -11.81
CA LEU A 260 15.92 -1.24 -11.51
C LEU A 260 15.31 -1.82 -12.79
N ALA A 261 14.94 -0.95 -13.74
CA ALA A 261 14.30 -1.37 -14.98
C ALA A 261 15.19 -2.25 -15.88
N ARG A 262 16.52 -2.15 -15.76
CA ARG A 262 17.47 -2.94 -16.55
C ARG A 262 17.84 -4.27 -15.92
N ASN A 263 17.74 -4.37 -14.59
CA ASN A 263 18.23 -5.54 -13.87
C ASN A 263 17.10 -6.39 -13.26
N THR A 264 15.85 -5.91 -13.26
CA THR A 264 14.70 -6.70 -12.81
C THR A 264 13.94 -7.35 -13.96
N LEU A 265 13.35 -8.52 -13.69
CA LEU A 265 12.53 -9.28 -14.64
C LEU A 265 11.10 -8.72 -14.80
N PRO A 266 10.35 -8.39 -13.71
CA PRO A 266 9.08 -7.71 -13.87
C PRO A 266 9.27 -6.26 -14.36
N PRO A 267 8.34 -5.70 -15.15
CA PRO A 267 8.44 -4.33 -15.62
C PRO A 267 8.26 -3.33 -14.47
N VAL A 268 9.01 -2.23 -14.55
CA VAL A 268 9.02 -1.14 -13.55
C VAL A 268 8.22 0.06 -14.06
N THR A 269 7.34 0.58 -13.20
CA THR A 269 6.66 1.87 -13.36
C THR A 269 6.88 2.71 -12.12
N LEU A 270 7.16 4.02 -12.30
CA LEU A 270 7.29 4.99 -11.22
C LEU A 270 6.11 5.96 -11.27
N ILE A 271 5.57 6.31 -10.11
CA ILE A 271 4.65 7.43 -9.96
C ILE A 271 5.36 8.45 -9.08
N LYS A 272 5.57 9.65 -9.60
CA LYS A 272 6.18 10.76 -8.88
C LYS A 272 5.15 11.82 -8.58
N LEU A 273 5.14 12.27 -7.34
CA LEU A 273 4.26 13.31 -6.85
C LEU A 273 5.06 14.52 -6.38
N GLU A 274 4.74 15.69 -6.90
CA GLU A 274 5.37 16.95 -6.52
C GLU A 274 4.28 17.99 -6.24
N THR A 275 4.36 18.67 -5.09
CA THR A 275 3.49 19.82 -4.85
C THR A 275 3.81 20.92 -5.86
N SER A 276 2.81 21.35 -6.63
CA SER A 276 2.98 22.31 -7.72
C SER A 276 1.87 23.35 -7.71
N LYS A 277 2.25 24.59 -7.99
CA LYS A 277 1.33 25.71 -8.27
C LYS A 277 1.01 25.84 -9.77
N ASP A 278 1.65 25.04 -10.63
CA ASP A 278 1.50 25.11 -12.08
C ASP A 278 0.34 24.23 -12.57
N ALA A 279 -0.62 24.85 -13.25
CA ALA A 279 -1.83 24.24 -13.79
C ALA A 279 -1.60 23.30 -14.99
N LYS A 280 -0.36 23.18 -15.49
CA LYS A 280 -0.03 22.34 -16.67
C LYS A 280 0.20 20.86 -16.35
N SER A 281 0.28 20.49 -15.08
CA SER A 281 0.45 19.08 -14.65
C SER A 281 -0.90 18.45 -14.29
N LEU A 282 -0.94 17.12 -14.18
CA LEU A 282 -2.11 16.41 -13.69
C LEU A 282 -2.28 16.68 -12.18
N ILE A 283 -3.21 17.57 -11.81
CA ILE A 283 -3.35 18.09 -10.44
C ILE A 283 -4.31 17.25 -9.61
N LEU A 284 -3.80 16.30 -8.82
CA LEU A 284 -4.61 15.63 -7.81
C LEU A 284 -4.96 16.61 -6.68
N ARG A 285 -6.25 16.94 -6.56
CA ARG A 285 -6.80 17.86 -5.54
C ARG A 285 -7.06 17.20 -4.19
N GLU A 286 -7.20 15.87 -4.21
CA GLU A 286 -7.48 15.04 -3.04
C GLU A 286 -6.40 13.94 -2.92
N PRO A 287 -5.21 14.25 -2.38
CA PRO A 287 -4.12 13.27 -2.29
C PRO A 287 -4.47 12.03 -1.46
N ASN A 288 -5.44 12.14 -0.55
CA ASN A 288 -5.96 11.03 0.25
C ASN A 288 -6.56 9.90 -0.61
N ILE A 289 -7.06 10.16 -1.81
CA ILE A 289 -7.61 9.11 -2.70
C ILE A 289 -6.56 8.46 -3.60
N LEU A 290 -5.29 8.89 -3.53
CA LEU A 290 -4.20 8.41 -4.40
C LEU A 290 -4.10 6.88 -4.46
N HIS A 291 -4.17 6.23 -3.30
CA HIS A 291 -4.08 4.77 -3.19
C HIS A 291 -5.22 4.06 -3.97
N LYS A 292 -6.43 4.63 -3.98
CA LYS A 292 -7.57 4.12 -4.76
C LYS A 292 -7.37 4.29 -6.25
N LEU A 293 -6.88 5.45 -6.68
CA LEU A 293 -6.60 5.72 -8.09
C LEU A 293 -5.53 4.77 -8.64
N ILE A 294 -4.46 4.54 -7.88
CA ILE A 294 -3.41 3.57 -8.22
C ILE A 294 -3.99 2.16 -8.30
N THR A 295 -4.81 1.76 -7.32
CA THR A 295 -5.48 0.45 -7.31
C THR A 295 -6.32 0.24 -8.56
N SER A 296 -7.17 1.20 -8.92
CA SER A 296 -7.98 1.15 -10.14
C SER A 296 -7.14 1.06 -11.42
N GLY A 297 -5.98 1.74 -11.46
CA GLY A 297 -5.06 1.64 -12.59
C GLY A 297 -4.42 0.25 -12.72
N ILE A 298 -4.10 -0.39 -11.59
CA ILE A 298 -3.60 -1.78 -11.57
C ILE A 298 -4.69 -2.76 -12.03
N GLU A 299 -5.93 -2.61 -11.54
CA GLU A 299 -7.07 -3.43 -12.00
C GLU A 299 -7.34 -3.27 -13.50
N LYS A 300 -7.22 -2.05 -14.03
CA LYS A 300 -7.37 -1.79 -15.46
C LYS A 300 -6.27 -2.47 -16.28
N ASP A 301 -5.00 -2.38 -15.88
CA ASP A 301 -3.92 -3.11 -16.58
C ASP A 301 -4.08 -4.61 -16.48
N TYR A 302 -4.42 -5.12 -15.29
CA TYR A 302 -4.65 -6.55 -15.06
C TYR A 302 -5.77 -7.09 -15.95
N SER A 303 -6.93 -6.45 -15.94
CA SER A 303 -8.10 -6.88 -16.72
C SER A 303 -7.87 -6.79 -18.24
N SER A 304 -7.06 -5.84 -18.72
CA SER A 304 -6.71 -5.73 -20.15
C SER A 304 -6.00 -6.97 -20.69
N LEU A 305 -5.27 -7.69 -19.84
CA LEU A 305 -4.56 -8.92 -20.18
C LEU A 305 -5.48 -10.15 -20.22
N SER A 306 -6.52 -10.16 -19.38
CA SER A 306 -7.53 -11.23 -19.42
C SER A 306 -8.45 -11.16 -20.63
N LEU A 307 -8.54 -10.00 -21.30
CA LEU A 307 -9.37 -9.81 -22.50
C LEU A 307 -8.63 -10.18 -23.80
N THR A 308 -7.34 -10.49 -23.72
CA THR A 308 -6.48 -10.77 -24.88
C THR A 308 -6.04 -12.24 -24.98
N ASN A 309 -6.44 -13.08 -24.02
CA ASN A 309 -6.32 -14.55 -24.04
C ASN A 309 -7.68 -15.17 -24.33
#